data_AF-A0A2A6E0G5-F1
#
_entry.id   AF-A0A2A6E0G5-F1
#
_cell.length_a   1.000
_cell.length_b   1.000
_cell.length_c   1.000
_cell.angle_alpha   90.00
_cell.angle_beta   90.00
_cell.angle_gamma   90.00
#
_symmetry.space_group_name_H-M   'P 1'
#
loop_
_entity.id
_entity.type
_entity.pdbx_description
1 polymer ?
#
loop_
_entity_poly.entity_id
_entity_poly.type
_entity_poly.pdbx_seq_one_letter_code
_entity_poly.pdbx_strand_id
1 'polypeptide(L)'
;MQDAVALSERELEEAIRLMCESKADEFRLLGYESITAEDVWECVRERYRTDGLPRLYRLASDILSLKPTEWMNWATLKALRP
;
A
#
# COMPACT_ATOMS: atom_id res chain seq x y z
N MET A 1 32.45 -1.17 -2.88
CA MET A 1 31.61 -1.89 -3.85
C MET A 1 30.27 -2.08 -3.18
N GLN A 2 29.28 -1.23 -3.50
CA GLN A 2 27.94 -1.37 -2.95
C GLN A 2 27.26 -2.48 -3.74
N ASP A 3 27.27 -3.69 -3.21
CA ASP A 3 26.39 -4.74 -3.69
C ASP A 3 24.97 -4.31 -3.29
N ALA A 4 24.25 -3.74 -4.25
CA ALA A 4 22.82 -3.58 -4.13
C ALA A 4 22.23 -5.00 -4.10
N VAL A 5 22.10 -5.56 -2.91
CA VAL A 5 21.44 -6.85 -2.70
C VAL A 5 20.01 -6.68 -3.22
N ALA A 6 19.73 -7.30 -4.36
CA ALA A 6 18.37 -7.42 -4.84
C ALA A 6 17.61 -8.26 -3.81
N LEU A 7 16.58 -7.66 -3.21
CA LEU A 7 15.68 -8.39 -2.31
C LEU A 7 15.09 -9.57 -3.06
N SER A 8 15.04 -10.73 -2.40
CA SER A 8 14.24 -11.86 -2.90
C SER A 8 12.77 -11.46 -2.95
N GLU A 9 11.99 -12.15 -3.78
CA GLU A 9 10.55 -11.91 -3.92
C GLU A 9 9.81 -11.96 -2.57
N ARG A 10 10.17 -12.92 -1.70
CA ARG A 10 9.59 -13.02 -0.36
C ARG A 10 9.93 -11.83 0.53
N GLU A 11 11.17 -11.35 0.49
CA GLU A 11 11.59 -10.19 1.29
C GLU A 11 10.90 -8.91 0.78
N LEU A 12 10.67 -8.82 -0.52
CA LEU A 12 9.91 -7.73 -1.13
C LEU A 12 8.44 -7.75 -0.67
N GLU A 13 7.79 -8.91 -0.73
CA GLU A 13 6.41 -9.10 -0.25
C GLU A 13 6.29 -8.76 1.23
N GLU A 14 7.24 -9.23 2.06
CA GLU A 14 7.26 -8.94 3.48
C GLU A 14 7.45 -7.44 3.77
N ALA A 15 8.35 -6.78 3.06
CA ALA A 15 8.56 -5.33 3.18
C ALA A 15 7.28 -4.55 2.84
N ILE A 16 6.59 -4.92 1.74
CA ILE A 16 5.32 -4.30 1.34
C ILE A 16 4.27 -4.52 2.43
N ARG A 17 4.11 -5.75 2.91
CA ARG A 17 3.15 -6.08 3.97
C ARG A 17 3.39 -5.26 5.24
N LEU A 18 4.64 -5.11 5.68
CA LEU A 18 4.99 -4.34 6.88
C LEU A 18 4.68 -2.85 6.72
N MET A 19 4.94 -2.27 5.54
CA MET A 19 4.59 -0.87 5.26
C MET A 19 3.07 -0.66 5.24
N CYS A 20 2.34 -1.60 4.64
CA CYS A 20 0.87 -1.55 4.61
C CYS A 20 0.27 -1.68 6.02
N GLU A 21 0.80 -2.57 6.87
CA GLU A 21 0.36 -2.71 8.27
C GLU A 21 0.62 -1.41 9.04
N SER A 22 1.83 -0.84 8.93
CA SER A 22 2.16 0.42 9.59
C SER A 22 1.26 1.57 9.16
N LYS A 23 0.84 1.61 7.89
CA LYS A 23 -0.10 2.63 7.39
C LYS A 23 -1.53 2.37 7.85
N ALA A 24 -1.96 1.11 7.92
CA ALA A 24 -3.25 0.74 8.47
C ALA A 24 -3.35 1.09 9.96
N ASP A 25 -2.30 0.85 10.75
CA ASP A 25 -2.17 1.30 12.14
C ASP A 25 -2.33 2.82 12.26
N GLU A 26 -1.63 3.59 11.41
CA GLU A 26 -1.74 5.05 11.38
C GLU A 26 -3.18 5.49 11.13
N PHE A 27 -3.87 4.88 10.17
CA PHE A 27 -5.26 5.23 9.87
C PHE A 27 -6.20 4.83 11.01
N ARG A 28 -5.99 3.68 11.65
CA ARG A 28 -6.74 3.29 12.86
C ARG A 28 -6.58 4.31 13.97
N LEU A 29 -5.37 4.83 14.19
CA LEU A 29 -5.11 5.91 15.16
C LEU A 29 -5.86 7.22 14.82
N LEU A 30 -6.17 7.45 13.55
CA LEU A 30 -6.98 8.58 13.07
C LEU A 30 -8.50 8.31 13.11
N GLY A 31 -8.93 7.14 13.60
CA GLY A 31 -10.34 6.76 13.75
C GLY A 31 -10.90 5.85 12.65
N TYR A 32 -10.06 5.37 11.72
CA TYR A 32 -10.47 4.43 10.68
C TYR A 32 -10.29 2.97 11.16
N GLU A 33 -11.04 2.57 12.17
CA GLU A 33 -10.80 1.34 12.95
C GLU A 33 -10.80 0.02 12.15
N SER A 34 -11.52 -0.04 11.04
CA SER A 34 -11.71 -1.27 10.26
C SER A 34 -10.72 -1.48 9.12
N ILE A 35 -9.77 -0.57 8.90
CA ILE A 35 -8.84 -0.69 7.78
C ILE A 35 -7.79 -1.78 8.03
N THR A 36 -7.51 -2.58 7.00
CA THR A 36 -6.50 -3.64 7.03
C THR A 36 -5.29 -3.31 6.14
N ALA A 37 -4.17 -3.98 6.36
CA ALA A 37 -3.01 -3.91 5.46
C ALA A 37 -3.36 -4.32 4.02
N GLU A 38 -4.28 -5.28 3.85
CA GLU A 38 -4.80 -5.69 2.54
C GLU A 38 -5.52 -4.52 1.84
N ASP A 39 -6.36 -3.78 2.56
CA ASP A 39 -7.07 -2.61 1.99
C ASP A 39 -6.09 -1.51 1.54
N VAL A 40 -5.04 -1.26 2.33
CA VAL A 40 -3.98 -0.32 1.96
C VAL A 40 -3.28 -0.79 0.69
N TRP A 41 -2.91 -2.07 0.65
CA TRP A 41 -2.22 -2.65 -0.51
C TRP A 41 -3.08 -2.59 -1.76
N GLU A 42 -4.34 -3.01 -1.69
CA GLU A 42 -5.29 -2.95 -2.81
C GLU A 42 -5.50 -1.51 -3.31
N CYS A 43 -5.62 -0.56 -2.39
CA CYS A 43 -5.76 0.86 -2.74
C CYS A 43 -4.55 1.39 -3.51
N VAL A 44 -3.33 0.99 -3.13
CA VAL A 44 -2.10 1.40 -3.82
C VAL A 44 -1.94 0.63 -5.13
N ARG A 45 -2.22 -0.67 -5.15
CA ARG A 45 -2.09 -1.56 -6.32
C ARG A 45 -3.00 -1.12 -7.48
N GLU A 46 -4.19 -0.60 -7.19
CA GLU A 46 -5.13 -0.08 -8.20
C GLU A 46 -4.50 1.02 -9.07
N ARG A 47 -3.52 1.78 -8.53
CA ARG A 47 -2.78 2.82 -9.26
C ARG A 47 -1.90 2.26 -10.38
N TYR A 48 -1.51 0.99 -10.27
CA TYR A 48 -0.58 0.33 -11.19
C TYR A 48 -1.21 -0.80 -11.99
N ARG A 49 -2.55 -0.89 -11.98
CA ARG A 49 -3.29 -1.96 -12.68
C ARG A 49 -2.96 -2.04 -14.18
N THR A 50 -2.67 -0.89 -14.80
CA THR A 50 -2.35 -0.80 -16.25
C THR A 50 -0.86 -0.87 -16.54
N ASP A 51 -0.03 -0.25 -15.69
CA ASP A 51 1.39 0.00 -15.98
C ASP A 51 2.36 -1.01 -15.33
N GLY A 52 1.85 -1.87 -14.45
CA GLY A 52 2.64 -2.82 -13.67
C GLY A 52 3.31 -2.19 -12.44
N LEU A 53 3.75 -3.04 -11.51
CA LEU A 53 4.31 -2.57 -10.23
C LEU A 53 5.62 -1.80 -10.43
N PRO A 54 5.78 -0.61 -9.81
CA PRO A 54 7.01 0.16 -9.91
C PRO A 54 8.09 -0.42 -8.98
N ARG A 55 9.26 0.20 -8.99
CA ARG A 55 10.35 -0.16 -8.06
C ARG A 55 9.94 0.06 -6.60
N LEU A 56 10.50 -0.74 -5.69
CA LEU A 56 10.15 -0.72 -4.26
C LEU A 56 10.19 0.68 -3.63
N TYR A 57 11.17 1.53 -3.94
CA TYR A 57 11.23 2.87 -3.34
C TYR A 57 10.03 3.75 -3.72
N ARG A 58 9.46 3.58 -4.94
CA ARG A 58 8.22 4.24 -5.35
C ARG A 58 7.05 3.67 -4.57
N LEU A 59 6.91 2.34 -4.53
CA LEU A 59 5.86 1.66 -3.75
C LEU A 59 5.87 2.09 -2.29
N ALA A 60 7.04 2.12 -1.66
CA ALA A 60 7.22 2.56 -0.28
C ALA A 60 6.75 4.01 -0.09
N SER A 61 7.15 4.91 -1.00
CA SER A 61 6.67 6.30 -0.99
C SER A 61 5.15 6.36 -1.12
N ASP A 62 4.57 5.63 -2.07
CA ASP A 62 3.14 5.66 -2.35
C ASP A 62 2.29 5.04 -1.22
N ILE A 63 2.79 4.00 -0.54
CA ILE A 63 2.17 3.42 0.66
C ILE A 63 2.26 4.39 1.84
N LEU A 64 3.47 4.86 2.17
CA LEU A 64 3.71 5.65 3.37
C LEU A 64 3.19 7.10 3.26
N SER A 65 2.93 7.59 2.06
CA SER A 65 2.31 8.91 1.82
C SER A 65 0.80 8.86 1.57
N LEU A 66 0.19 7.67 1.52
CA LEU A 66 -1.24 7.49 1.30
C LEU A 66 -2.04 8.28 2.34
N LYS A 67 -2.98 9.10 1.88
CA LYS A 67 -3.85 9.90 2.74
C LYS A 67 -5.18 9.19 2.99
N PRO A 68 -5.82 9.42 4.16
CA PRO A 68 -7.15 8.87 4.43
C PRO A 68 -8.20 9.27 3.40
N THR A 69 -8.12 10.48 2.83
CA THR A 69 -9.02 10.93 1.77
C THR A 69 -8.90 10.12 0.49
N GLU A 70 -7.69 9.72 0.11
CA GLU A 70 -7.47 8.88 -1.06
C GLU A 70 -8.03 7.48 -0.84
N TRP A 71 -7.80 6.91 0.35
CA TRP A 71 -8.37 5.63 0.74
C TRP A 71 -9.90 5.65 0.76
N MET A 72 -10.54 6.67 1.34
CA MET A 72 -12.00 6.79 1.35
C MET A 72 -12.59 6.83 -0.06
N ASN A 73 -11.96 7.57 -0.97
CA ASN A 73 -12.39 7.63 -2.36
C ASN A 73 -12.28 6.25 -3.03
N TRP A 74 -11.17 5.56 -2.82
CA TRP A 74 -10.98 4.20 -3.34
C TRP A 74 -12.02 3.22 -2.75
N ALA A 75 -12.23 3.22 -1.43
CA ALA A 75 -13.16 2.33 -0.75
C ALA A 75 -14.60 2.56 -1.23
N THR A 76 -15.00 3.82 -1.43
CA THR A 76 -16.30 4.18 -1.99
C THR A 76 -16.46 3.64 -3.41
N LEU A 77 -15.47 3.86 -4.29
CA LEU A 77 -15.49 3.35 -5.66
C LEU A 77 -15.49 1.82 -5.73
N LYS A 78 -14.81 1.15 -4.80
CA LYS A 78 -14.80 -0.31 -4.68
C LYS A 78 -16.18 -0.84 -4.29
N ALA A 79 -16.84 -0.20 -3.32
CA ALA A 79 -18.19 -0.58 -2.89
C ALA A 79 -19.27 -0.35 -3.96
N LEU A 80 -19.05 0.60 -4.87
CA LEU A 80 -19.98 0.93 -5.96
C LEU A 80 -19.79 0.07 -7.22
N ARG A 81 -18.66 -0.66 -7.35
CA ARG A 81 -18.45 -1.59 -8.47
C ARG A 81 -19.14 -2.94 -8.13
N PRO A 82 -20.18 -3.35 -8.89
CA PRO A 82 -20.89 -4.61 -8.67
C PRO A 82 -20.04 -5.83 -9.06
#